data_AF-A0A7S2W4S0-F1
#
_entry.id   AF-A0A7S2W4S0-F1
#
_cell.length_a   1.000
_cell.length_b   1.000
_cell.length_c   1.000
_cell.angle_alpha   90.00
_cell.angle_beta   90.00
_cell.angle_gamma   90.00
#
_symmetry.space_group_name_H-M   'P 1'
#
loop_
_entity.id
_entity.type
_entity.pdbx_description
1 polymer ?
#
loop_
_entity_poly.entity_id
_entity_poly.type
_entity_poly.pdbx_seq_one_letter_code
_entity_poly.pdbx_strand_id
1 'polypeptide(L)'
;RRSHFQSVGSRYLHGARLDMKRDRSSQGCSLKEVLNTSRRELAVAAEDSSHEQGFQAEPSLINMHETKLSTSDVLKEMMFGKVLNILFLFSPFALYSGYAGWPAASVFWLNFLTMVPLAALLGDFTEEIAAHTNQVIGGLVNATFGNMVEVIIAFQALLAGEIRVVQASMIGSIFSNLLLVLGCCFFFGGLKYKEQRFNSVAAVANMSLLALCSVALVLPTPFAEYYDVDHGIVLTISRIAAIILIIMYVQLLIFQLYTHTHIFEDEEEEEHAIPFYVAIIGLIVTTFSIAIFSNLLVSSIDGYCNTSGISKTFVGIIILPIVGNAVEHMTAVSVAMKNKMDLAMGV
;
A
#
# COMPACT_ATOMS: atom_id res chain seq x y z
N ARG A 1 8.47 -46.23 23.37
CA ARG A 1 7.26 -45.64 22.73
C ARG A 1 7.18 -44.12 22.88
N ARG A 2 7.42 -43.51 24.06
CA ARG A 2 7.55 -42.04 24.20
C ARG A 2 8.81 -41.44 23.51
N SER A 3 9.92 -42.17 23.49
CA SER A 3 11.18 -41.72 22.89
C SER A 3 11.15 -41.65 21.35
N HIS A 4 10.33 -42.48 20.69
CA HIS A 4 10.22 -42.46 19.23
C HIS A 4 9.40 -41.27 18.73
N PHE A 5 8.35 -40.91 19.46
CA PHE A 5 7.46 -39.77 19.18
C PHE A 5 8.19 -38.42 19.26
N GLN A 6 9.10 -38.25 20.24
CA GLN A 6 9.96 -37.07 20.32
C GLN A 6 10.97 -36.97 19.16
N SER A 7 11.48 -38.10 18.65
CA SER A 7 12.47 -38.11 17.56
C SER A 7 11.90 -37.81 16.17
N VAL A 8 10.59 -38.05 15.99
CA VAL A 8 9.87 -37.76 14.74
C VAL A 8 9.39 -36.31 14.74
N GLY A 9 8.76 -35.85 15.83
CA GLY A 9 8.37 -34.43 15.97
C GLY A 9 9.54 -33.46 15.86
N SER A 10 10.72 -33.81 16.41
CA SER A 10 11.92 -32.97 16.27
C SER A 10 12.51 -32.95 14.85
N ARG A 11 12.26 -33.96 14.01
CA ARG A 11 12.71 -33.99 12.60
C ARG A 11 11.80 -33.18 11.70
N TYR A 12 10.48 -33.23 11.93
CA TYR A 12 9.50 -32.41 11.22
C TYR A 12 9.64 -30.92 11.57
N LEU A 13 9.85 -30.59 12.85
CA LEU A 13 10.15 -29.21 13.28
C LEU A 13 11.48 -28.69 12.70
N HIS A 14 12.45 -29.56 12.41
CA HIS A 14 13.70 -29.16 11.76
C HIS A 14 13.54 -28.97 10.24
N GLY A 15 12.72 -29.82 9.59
CA GLY A 15 12.36 -29.69 8.17
C GLY A 15 11.55 -28.41 7.88
N ALA A 16 10.48 -28.17 8.65
CA ALA A 16 9.68 -26.95 8.55
C ALA A 16 10.53 -25.69 8.77
N ARG A 17 11.51 -25.72 9.68
CA ARG A 17 12.43 -24.60 9.94
C ARG A 17 13.46 -24.37 8.82
N LEU A 18 13.74 -25.39 8.00
CA LEU A 18 14.60 -25.30 6.81
C LEU A 18 13.81 -24.78 5.59
N ASP A 19 12.55 -25.18 5.43
CA ASP A 19 11.67 -24.64 4.38
C ASP A 19 11.26 -23.19 4.67
N MET A 20 11.02 -22.82 5.93
CA MET A 20 10.84 -21.43 6.37
C MET A 20 12.07 -20.54 6.12
N LYS A 21 13.27 -21.12 5.97
CA LYS A 21 14.48 -20.38 5.56
C LYS A 21 14.61 -20.26 4.05
N ARG A 22 13.98 -21.16 3.28
CA ARG A 22 13.99 -21.16 1.82
C ARG A 22 12.94 -20.19 1.26
N ASP A 23 11.79 -20.09 1.91
CA ASP A 23 10.67 -19.24 1.50
C ASP A 23 10.84 -17.75 1.87
N ARG A 24 11.75 -17.42 2.80
CA ARG A 24 12.19 -16.03 3.05
C ARG A 24 12.88 -15.36 1.86
N SER A 25 13.19 -16.11 0.80
CA SER A 25 13.85 -15.58 -0.40
C SER A 25 12.89 -15.11 -1.50
N SER A 26 11.59 -15.43 -1.41
CA SER A 26 10.57 -14.93 -2.33
C SER A 26 9.74 -13.81 -1.69
N GLN A 27 10.00 -12.59 -2.16
CA GLN A 27 9.43 -11.32 -1.73
C GLN A 27 7.90 -11.21 -1.94
N GLY A 28 7.27 -10.37 -1.12
CA GLY A 28 5.90 -9.89 -1.34
C GLY A 28 4.79 -10.77 -0.79
N CYS A 29 5.07 -11.57 0.24
CA CYS A 29 4.07 -12.36 0.94
C CYS A 29 3.28 -11.40 1.86
N SER A 30 1.98 -11.22 1.63
CA SER A 30 1.11 -10.53 2.58
C SER A 30 1.21 -11.25 3.92
N LEU A 31 1.07 -10.53 5.05
CA LEU A 31 0.96 -11.15 6.39
C LEU A 31 -0.03 -12.32 6.37
N LYS A 32 -1.13 -12.17 5.61
CA LYS A 32 -2.16 -13.18 5.37
C LYS A 32 -1.61 -14.44 4.70
N GLU A 33 -0.68 -14.33 3.75
CA GLU A 33 -0.09 -15.48 3.04
C GLU A 33 0.94 -16.24 3.89
N VAL A 34 1.75 -15.55 4.69
CA VAL A 34 2.68 -16.22 5.63
C VAL A 34 1.89 -17.02 6.69
N LEU A 35 0.79 -16.43 7.16
CA LEU A 35 -0.14 -17.09 8.09
C LEU A 35 -0.85 -18.28 7.43
N ASN A 36 -1.34 -18.13 6.20
CA ASN A 36 -2.03 -19.21 5.47
C ASN A 36 -1.10 -20.35 5.07
N THR A 37 0.15 -20.08 4.70
CA THR A 37 1.15 -21.12 4.39
C THR A 37 1.52 -21.90 5.64
N SER A 38 1.76 -21.22 6.77
CA SER A 38 2.01 -21.89 8.06
C SER A 38 0.80 -22.74 8.50
N ARG A 39 -0.42 -22.25 8.26
CA ARG A 39 -1.68 -22.96 8.57
C ARG A 39 -1.87 -24.20 7.69
N ARG A 40 -1.53 -24.13 6.39
CA ARG A 40 -1.57 -25.27 5.45
C ARG A 40 -0.56 -26.35 5.80
N GLU A 41 0.67 -25.98 6.13
CA GLU A 41 1.70 -26.94 6.53
C GLU A 41 1.35 -27.69 7.82
N LEU A 42 0.73 -26.98 8.78
CA LEU A 42 0.22 -27.59 10.02
C LEU A 42 -0.99 -28.51 9.79
N ALA A 43 -1.89 -28.15 8.86
CA ALA A 43 -3.05 -28.98 8.51
C ALA A 43 -2.63 -30.26 7.76
N VAL A 44 -1.72 -30.15 6.80
CA VAL A 44 -1.16 -31.31 6.07
C VAL A 44 -0.40 -32.24 7.02
N ALA A 45 0.37 -31.70 7.97
CA ALA A 45 1.03 -32.51 8.98
C ALA A 45 0.05 -33.22 9.94
N ALA A 46 -1.13 -32.64 10.18
CA ALA A 46 -2.18 -33.25 10.98
C ALA A 46 -2.94 -34.36 10.21
N GLU A 47 -3.21 -34.16 8.91
CA GLU A 47 -3.84 -35.17 8.04
C GLU A 47 -2.92 -36.36 7.74
N ASP A 48 -1.63 -36.15 7.48
CA ASP A 48 -0.69 -37.25 7.26
C ASP A 48 -0.57 -38.15 8.50
N SER A 49 -0.70 -37.57 9.69
CA SER A 49 -0.64 -38.32 10.95
C SER A 49 -1.90 -39.17 11.24
N SER A 50 -3.05 -38.81 10.65
CA SER A 50 -4.30 -39.56 10.81
C SER A 50 -4.43 -40.72 9.82
N HIS A 51 -3.83 -40.58 8.63
CA HIS A 51 -3.83 -41.62 7.59
C HIS A 51 -2.90 -42.82 7.89
N GLU A 52 -1.80 -42.63 8.62
CA GLU A 52 -0.85 -43.74 8.92
C GLU A 52 -1.32 -44.71 10.02
N GLN A 53 -2.34 -44.37 10.84
CA GLN A 53 -2.66 -45.16 12.04
C GLN A 53 -4.07 -45.75 12.13
N GLY A 54 -4.95 -45.56 11.13
CA GLY A 54 -6.27 -46.22 11.10
C GLY A 54 -7.09 -46.02 12.39
N PHE A 55 -6.95 -44.85 13.01
CA PHE A 55 -7.56 -44.54 14.32
C PHE A 55 -8.87 -43.79 14.08
N GLN A 56 -10.00 -44.35 14.53
CA GLN A 56 -11.24 -43.59 14.64
C GLN A 56 -11.03 -42.49 15.67
N ALA A 57 -11.01 -41.23 15.21
CA ALA A 57 -10.86 -40.08 16.08
C ALA A 57 -12.03 -40.01 17.07
N GLU A 58 -11.75 -40.15 18.37
CA GLU A 58 -12.67 -39.66 19.40
C GLU A 58 -12.93 -38.16 19.17
N PRO A 59 -14.15 -37.65 19.35
CA PRO A 59 -14.47 -36.23 19.12
C PRO A 59 -13.80 -35.25 20.11
N SER A 60 -12.95 -35.75 21.00
CA SER A 60 -12.35 -35.01 22.11
C SER A 60 -10.96 -34.41 21.83
N LEU A 61 -10.36 -34.68 20.65
CA LEU A 61 -9.01 -34.23 20.29
C LEU A 61 -8.92 -33.17 19.18
N ILE A 62 -10.05 -32.68 18.66
CA ILE A 62 -10.10 -31.49 17.78
C ILE A 62 -10.39 -30.25 18.64
N ASN A 63 -9.58 -30.03 19.67
CA ASN A 63 -9.35 -28.70 20.21
C ASN A 63 -7.89 -28.38 19.92
N MET A 64 -7.57 -28.32 18.62
CA MET A 64 -6.36 -27.63 18.19
C MET A 64 -6.60 -26.18 18.56
N HIS A 65 -6.05 -25.80 19.70
CA HIS A 65 -6.01 -24.44 20.19
C HIS A 65 -5.50 -23.59 19.03
N GLU A 66 -6.40 -22.88 18.35
CA GLU A 66 -6.05 -21.81 17.43
C GLU A 66 -5.08 -20.94 18.20
N THR A 67 -3.80 -21.03 17.87
CA THR A 67 -2.81 -20.13 18.42
C THR A 67 -3.02 -18.83 17.65
N LYS A 68 -4.06 -18.07 18.03
CA LYS A 68 -4.21 -16.68 17.63
C LYS A 68 -2.87 -16.03 17.90
N LEU A 69 -2.20 -15.60 16.83
CA LEU A 69 -0.94 -14.87 16.96
C LEU A 69 -1.16 -13.75 17.96
N SER A 70 -0.22 -13.55 18.88
CA SER A 70 -0.34 -12.43 19.82
C SER A 70 -0.39 -11.14 19.02
N THR A 71 -1.21 -10.18 19.41
CA THR A 71 -1.22 -8.82 18.83
C THR A 71 0.19 -8.23 18.75
N SER A 72 1.06 -8.58 19.70
CA SER A 72 2.46 -8.16 19.70
C SER A 72 3.30 -8.79 18.58
N ASP A 73 2.98 -10.01 18.16
CA ASP A 73 3.67 -10.70 17.07
C ASP A 73 3.22 -10.16 15.72
N VAL A 74 1.92 -9.87 15.57
CA VAL A 74 1.39 -9.18 14.38
C VAL A 74 2.01 -7.80 14.22
N LEU A 75 2.08 -7.00 15.30
CA LEU A 75 2.68 -5.67 15.24
C LEU A 75 4.18 -5.74 14.91
N LYS A 76 4.92 -6.73 15.43
CA LYS A 76 6.33 -6.93 15.05
C LYS A 76 6.47 -7.29 13.58
N GLU A 77 5.59 -8.13 13.06
CA GLU A 77 5.62 -8.53 11.66
C GLU A 77 5.27 -7.36 10.74
N MET A 78 4.28 -6.53 11.10
CA MET A 78 4.00 -5.26 10.39
C MET A 78 5.23 -4.33 10.39
N MET A 79 5.92 -4.20 11.52
CA MET A 79 7.07 -3.30 11.68
C MET A 79 8.38 -3.84 11.09
N PHE A 80 8.57 -5.16 10.97
CA PHE A 80 9.88 -5.74 10.59
C PHE A 80 9.83 -6.86 9.56
N GLY A 81 8.65 -7.34 9.17
CA GLY A 81 8.48 -8.46 8.24
C GLY A 81 8.74 -8.10 6.78
N LYS A 82 8.42 -6.86 6.37
CA LYS A 82 8.63 -6.40 4.99
C LYS A 82 10.09 -5.98 4.76
N VAL A 83 10.64 -6.28 3.58
CA VAL A 83 12.01 -5.87 3.20
C VAL A 83 12.19 -4.34 3.26
N LEU A 84 11.13 -3.59 2.93
CA LEU A 84 11.13 -2.13 3.03
C LEU A 84 11.37 -1.61 4.45
N ASN A 85 11.04 -2.40 5.48
CA ASN A 85 11.16 -1.96 6.86
C ASN A 85 12.62 -1.81 7.30
N ILE A 86 13.58 -2.32 6.53
CA ILE A 86 15.01 -2.01 6.69
C ILE A 86 15.24 -0.49 6.64
N LEU A 87 14.44 0.24 5.87
CA LEU A 87 14.54 1.69 5.75
C LEU A 87 14.16 2.44 7.04
N PHE A 88 13.51 1.80 8.03
CA PHE A 88 13.32 2.41 9.36
C PHE A 88 14.65 2.74 10.04
N LEU A 89 15.77 2.11 9.64
CA LEU A 89 17.10 2.45 10.12
C LEU A 89 17.46 3.93 9.87
N PHE A 90 16.90 4.55 8.82
CA PHE A 90 17.14 5.95 8.50
C PHE A 90 16.35 6.92 9.39
N SER A 91 15.29 6.48 10.06
CA SER A 91 14.38 7.32 10.85
C SER A 91 15.06 8.22 11.90
N PRO A 92 15.95 7.72 12.79
CA PRO A 92 16.62 8.59 13.77
C PRO A 92 17.54 9.62 13.11
N PHE A 93 18.20 9.25 12.01
CA PHE A 93 19.07 10.16 11.26
C PHE A 93 18.25 11.20 10.50
N ALA A 94 17.10 10.82 9.94
CA ALA A 94 16.18 11.72 9.26
C ALA A 94 15.67 12.81 10.20
N LEU A 95 15.20 12.46 11.40
CA LEU A 95 14.81 13.43 12.42
C LEU A 95 15.99 14.33 12.81
N TYR A 96 17.13 13.73 13.16
CA TYR A 96 18.30 14.49 13.59
C TYR A 96 18.79 15.47 12.51
N SER A 97 18.79 15.05 11.25
CA SER A 97 19.26 15.87 10.12
C SER A 97 18.47 17.18 9.96
N GLY A 98 17.17 17.16 10.26
CA GLY A 98 16.29 18.33 10.19
C GLY A 98 16.61 19.41 11.23
N TYR A 99 17.12 19.02 12.40
CA TYR A 99 17.45 19.96 13.48
C TYR A 99 18.95 20.30 13.55
N ALA A 100 19.81 19.42 13.03
CA ALA A 100 21.27 19.57 13.11
C ALA A 100 21.88 20.37 11.94
N GLY A 101 21.06 20.99 11.08
CA GLY A 101 21.53 21.84 9.98
C GLY A 101 22.29 21.07 8.89
N TRP A 102 21.91 19.82 8.63
CA TRP A 102 22.54 19.00 7.60
C TRP A 102 22.27 19.55 6.18
N PRO A 103 23.08 19.18 5.17
CA PRO A 103 22.82 19.56 3.79
C PRO A 103 21.41 19.13 3.35
N ALA A 104 20.73 19.99 2.61
CA ALA A 104 19.35 19.75 2.18
C ALA A 104 19.16 18.42 1.43
N ALA A 105 20.14 18.01 0.63
CA ALA A 105 20.09 16.70 -0.05
C ALA A 105 20.07 15.51 0.93
N SER A 106 20.82 15.60 2.03
CA SER A 106 20.82 14.56 3.06
C SER A 106 19.50 14.53 3.81
N VAL A 107 18.97 15.70 4.19
CA VAL A 107 17.64 15.82 4.82
C VAL A 107 16.58 15.24 3.90
N PHE A 108 16.59 15.60 2.61
CA PHE A 108 15.64 15.10 1.61
C PHE A 108 15.63 13.57 1.54
N TRP A 109 16.79 12.95 1.27
CA TRP A 109 16.86 11.51 1.07
C TRP A 109 16.62 10.68 2.33
N LEU A 110 17.09 11.14 3.50
CA LEU A 110 16.85 10.43 4.76
C LEU A 110 15.36 10.43 5.13
N ASN A 111 14.69 11.58 5.00
CA ASN A 111 13.25 11.67 5.25
C ASN A 111 12.46 10.89 4.19
N PHE A 112 12.85 10.95 2.91
CA PHE A 112 12.24 10.18 1.82
C PHE A 112 12.26 8.68 2.10
N LEU A 113 13.44 8.14 2.41
CA LEU A 113 13.60 6.70 2.69
C LEU A 113 12.83 6.28 3.93
N THR A 114 12.73 7.14 4.95
CA THR A 114 11.95 6.87 6.16
C THR A 114 10.44 6.84 5.89
N MET A 115 9.94 7.64 4.95
CA MET A 115 8.51 7.69 4.66
C MET A 115 8.01 6.44 3.92
N VAL A 116 8.84 5.77 3.13
CA VAL A 116 8.46 4.54 2.40
C VAL A 116 7.91 3.43 3.30
N PRO A 117 8.60 2.98 4.37
CA PRO A 117 8.04 1.97 5.29
C PRO A 117 6.92 2.53 6.18
N LEU A 118 6.87 3.85 6.43
CA LEU A 118 5.75 4.46 7.15
C LEU A 118 4.46 4.42 6.32
N ALA A 119 4.54 4.66 5.00
CA ALA A 119 3.43 4.50 4.07
C ALA A 119 2.93 3.04 4.09
N ALA A 120 3.85 2.08 4.10
CA ALA A 120 3.51 0.66 4.21
C ALA A 120 2.71 0.35 5.48
N LEU A 121 3.18 0.87 6.61
CA LEU A 121 2.57 0.66 7.91
C LEU A 121 1.20 1.35 8.02
N LEU A 122 1.04 2.51 7.37
CA LEU A 122 -0.24 3.20 7.30
C LEU A 122 -1.28 2.37 6.52
N GLY A 123 -0.88 1.78 5.39
CA GLY A 123 -1.70 0.85 4.62
C GLY A 123 -2.12 -0.36 5.46
N ASP A 124 -1.18 -1.01 6.15
CA ASP A 124 -1.46 -2.17 7.02
C ASP A 124 -2.51 -1.84 8.11
N PHE A 125 -2.39 -0.68 8.76
CA PHE A 125 -3.40 -0.26 9.74
C PHE A 125 -4.73 0.13 9.11
N THR A 126 -4.70 0.67 7.89
CA THR A 126 -5.91 1.02 7.14
C THR A 126 -6.70 -0.22 6.77
N GLU A 127 -6.02 -1.27 6.28
CA GLU A 127 -6.61 -2.58 5.99
C GLU A 127 -7.22 -3.20 7.25
N GLU A 128 -6.51 -3.20 8.39
CA GLU A 128 -7.05 -3.73 9.65
C GLU A 128 -8.33 -2.98 10.08
N ILE A 129 -8.33 -1.65 10.00
CA ILE A 129 -9.53 -0.86 10.33
C ILE A 129 -10.67 -1.19 9.37
N ALA A 130 -10.39 -1.28 8.07
CA ALA A 130 -11.39 -1.59 7.06
C ALA A 130 -12.02 -2.97 7.32
N ALA A 131 -11.19 -3.96 7.67
CA ALA A 131 -11.64 -5.30 7.98
C ALA A 131 -12.62 -5.28 9.18
N HIS A 132 -12.33 -4.56 10.26
CA HIS A 132 -13.24 -4.43 11.44
C HIS A 132 -14.58 -3.74 11.16
N THR A 133 -14.80 -3.25 9.95
CA THR A 133 -15.98 -2.47 9.58
C THR A 133 -16.80 -3.15 8.49
N ASN A 134 -17.98 -2.62 8.20
CA ASN A 134 -18.75 -3.11 7.05
C ASN A 134 -18.12 -2.65 5.74
N GLN A 135 -18.48 -3.30 4.63
CA GLN A 135 -17.93 -3.02 3.30
C GLN A 135 -17.94 -1.54 2.90
N VAL A 136 -19.02 -0.81 3.24
CA VAL A 136 -19.15 0.62 2.90
C VAL A 136 -18.15 1.47 3.69
N ILE A 137 -18.08 1.27 5.01
CA ILE A 137 -17.16 2.02 5.88
C ILE A 137 -15.72 1.60 5.58
N GLY A 138 -15.45 0.32 5.39
CA GLY A 138 -14.13 -0.19 5.07
C GLY A 138 -13.62 0.32 3.73
N GLY A 139 -14.48 0.32 2.71
CA GLY A 139 -14.19 0.93 1.42
C GLY A 139 -13.88 2.43 1.53
N LEU A 140 -14.64 3.17 2.35
CA LEU A 140 -14.39 4.60 2.57
C LEU A 140 -13.08 4.87 3.35
N VAL A 141 -12.78 4.02 4.35
CA VAL A 141 -11.53 4.05 5.11
C VAL A 141 -10.36 3.81 4.18
N ASN A 142 -10.42 2.78 3.33
CA ASN A 142 -9.36 2.47 2.38
C ASN A 142 -9.19 3.60 1.34
N ALA A 143 -10.29 4.10 0.79
CA ALA A 143 -10.25 5.19 -0.18
C ALA A 143 -9.61 6.48 0.39
N THR A 144 -9.83 6.75 1.67
CA THR A 144 -9.30 7.96 2.35
C THR A 144 -7.88 7.76 2.84
N PHE A 145 -7.61 6.68 3.57
CA PHE A 145 -6.34 6.47 4.27
C PHE A 145 -5.29 5.75 3.42
N GLY A 146 -5.68 5.01 2.37
CA GLY A 146 -4.75 4.44 1.40
C GLY A 146 -3.95 5.52 0.67
N ASN A 147 -4.60 6.64 0.30
CA ASN A 147 -3.96 7.79 -0.36
C ASN A 147 -3.51 8.89 0.61
N MET A 148 -3.44 8.62 1.91
CA MET A 148 -3.19 9.66 2.92
C MET A 148 -1.77 10.20 2.87
N VAL A 149 -0.80 9.38 2.45
CA VAL A 149 0.60 9.80 2.32
C VAL A 149 0.71 10.92 1.28
N GLU A 150 0.07 10.75 0.11
CA GLU A 150 -0.04 11.76 -0.95
C GLU A 150 -0.67 13.04 -0.42
N VAL A 151 -1.81 12.90 0.27
CA VAL A 151 -2.56 14.04 0.81
C VAL A 151 -1.72 14.82 1.81
N ILE A 152 -1.00 14.15 2.72
CA ILE A 152 -0.14 14.80 3.70
C ILE A 152 1.02 15.52 3.00
N ILE A 153 1.71 14.88 2.06
CA ILE A 153 2.81 15.51 1.31
C ILE A 153 2.31 16.73 0.54
N ALA A 154 1.19 16.60 -0.17
CA ALA A 154 0.57 17.70 -0.90
C ALA A 154 0.17 18.85 0.04
N PHE A 155 -0.42 18.54 1.19
CA PHE A 155 -0.81 19.53 2.19
C PHE A 155 0.40 20.28 2.77
N GLN A 156 1.46 19.57 3.16
CA GLN A 156 2.69 20.19 3.66
C GLN A 156 3.38 21.03 2.59
N ALA A 157 3.40 20.57 1.34
CA ALA A 157 3.91 21.33 0.20
C ALA A 157 3.08 22.59 -0.06
N LEU A 158 1.76 22.54 0.04
CA LEU A 158 0.91 23.74 -0.04
C LEU A 158 1.21 24.74 1.07
N LEU A 159 1.39 24.28 2.31
CA LEU A 159 1.77 25.15 3.44
C LEU A 159 3.14 25.80 3.24
N ALA A 160 4.07 25.10 2.59
CA ALA A 160 5.39 25.62 2.22
C ALA A 160 5.38 26.51 0.96
N GLY A 161 4.22 26.72 0.31
CA GLY A 161 4.12 27.50 -0.92
C GLY A 161 4.62 26.76 -2.18
N GLU A 162 4.85 25.45 -2.08
CA GLU A 162 5.37 24.58 -3.14
C GLU A 162 4.29 24.12 -4.13
N ILE A 163 3.51 25.06 -4.66
CA ILE A 163 2.36 24.79 -5.54
C ILE A 163 2.80 23.95 -6.76
N ARG A 164 3.97 24.25 -7.33
CA ARG A 164 4.49 23.51 -8.50
C ARG A 164 4.82 22.06 -8.16
N VAL A 165 5.31 21.79 -6.95
CA VAL A 165 5.58 20.42 -6.48
C VAL A 165 4.26 19.67 -6.32
N VAL A 166 3.24 20.30 -5.74
CA VAL A 166 1.90 19.70 -5.54
C VAL A 166 1.25 19.35 -6.88
N GLN A 167 1.25 20.27 -7.84
CA GLN A 167 0.71 20.02 -9.18
C GLN A 167 1.46 18.88 -9.88
N ALA A 168 2.79 18.90 -9.79
CA ALA A 168 3.66 17.87 -10.34
C ALA A 168 3.42 16.49 -9.69
N SER A 169 3.23 16.42 -8.37
CA SER A 169 3.01 15.15 -7.67
C SER A 169 1.66 14.53 -7.95
N MET A 170 0.60 15.32 -8.15
CA MET A 170 -0.71 14.80 -8.55
C MET A 170 -0.65 14.14 -9.95
N ILE A 171 -0.01 14.80 -10.91
CA ILE A 171 0.21 14.23 -12.26
C ILE A 171 1.13 13.00 -12.17
N GLY A 172 2.18 13.10 -11.37
CA GLY A 172 3.13 12.02 -11.12
C GLY A 172 2.48 10.76 -10.57
N SER A 173 1.56 10.88 -9.60
CA SER A 173 0.82 9.74 -9.03
C SER A 173 -0.04 9.03 -10.08
N ILE A 174 -0.72 9.79 -10.94
CA ILE A 174 -1.49 9.23 -12.07
C ILE A 174 -0.57 8.45 -13.03
N PHE A 175 0.57 9.03 -13.44
CA PHE A 175 1.52 8.35 -14.32
C PHE A 175 2.18 7.13 -13.66
N SER A 176 2.46 7.24 -12.36
CA SER A 176 2.99 6.16 -11.54
C SER A 176 2.07 4.95 -11.61
N ASN A 177 0.77 5.12 -11.34
CA ASN A 177 -0.15 3.99 -11.32
C ASN A 177 -0.47 3.48 -12.74
N LEU A 178 -0.67 4.36 -13.72
CA LEU A 178 -1.04 3.95 -15.07
C LEU A 178 0.09 3.36 -15.90
N LEU A 179 1.33 3.82 -15.72
CA LEU A 179 2.45 3.42 -16.56
C LEU A 179 3.45 2.57 -15.78
N LEU A 180 3.87 3.03 -14.60
CA LEU A 180 4.91 2.35 -13.84
C LEU A 180 4.36 1.07 -13.19
N VAL A 181 3.29 1.15 -12.41
CA VAL A 181 2.71 -0.03 -11.73
C VAL A 181 2.17 -1.01 -12.74
N LEU A 182 1.25 -0.55 -13.58
CA LEU A 182 0.61 -1.37 -14.58
C LEU A 182 1.64 -2.01 -15.53
N GLY A 183 2.64 -1.24 -15.97
CA GLY A 183 3.75 -1.73 -16.77
C GLY A 183 4.58 -2.79 -16.06
N CYS A 184 4.89 -2.59 -14.77
CA CYS A 184 5.58 -3.61 -13.95
C CYS A 184 4.73 -4.88 -13.79
N CYS A 185 3.43 -4.76 -13.53
CA CYS A 185 2.51 -5.89 -13.42
C CYS A 185 2.49 -6.72 -14.71
N PHE A 186 2.35 -6.06 -15.87
CA PHE A 186 2.40 -6.73 -17.17
C PHE A 186 3.77 -7.35 -17.46
N PHE A 187 4.84 -6.64 -17.15
CA PHE A 187 6.20 -7.13 -17.39
C PHE A 187 6.49 -8.38 -16.55
N PHE A 188 6.40 -8.28 -15.21
CA PHE A 188 6.75 -9.38 -14.32
C PHE A 188 5.73 -10.53 -14.34
N GLY A 189 4.44 -10.23 -14.47
CA GLY A 189 3.41 -11.26 -14.70
C GLY A 189 3.59 -11.97 -16.04
N GLY A 190 3.89 -11.21 -17.10
CA GLY A 190 4.12 -11.69 -18.46
C GLY A 190 5.39 -12.53 -18.63
N LEU A 191 6.39 -12.37 -17.76
CA LEU A 191 7.57 -13.25 -17.75
C LEU A 191 7.22 -14.70 -17.39
N LYS A 192 6.14 -14.92 -16.62
CA LYS A 192 5.69 -16.24 -16.15
C LYS A 192 4.47 -16.75 -16.93
N TYR A 193 3.55 -15.88 -17.32
CA TYR A 193 2.29 -16.24 -17.98
C TYR A 193 2.21 -15.58 -19.35
N LYS A 194 1.87 -16.34 -20.39
CA LYS A 194 1.75 -15.81 -21.76
C LYS A 194 0.60 -14.82 -21.93
N GLU A 195 -0.50 -15.05 -21.22
CA GLU A 195 -1.69 -14.22 -21.20
C GLU A 195 -2.25 -14.22 -19.78
N GLN A 196 -2.75 -13.08 -19.32
CA GLN A 196 -3.43 -12.94 -18.03
C GLN A 196 -4.80 -12.33 -18.28
N ARG A 197 -5.83 -12.89 -17.64
CA ARG A 197 -7.21 -12.42 -17.80
C ARG A 197 -7.54 -11.42 -16.71
N PHE A 198 -8.37 -10.46 -17.06
CA PHE A 198 -8.96 -9.51 -16.12
C PHE A 198 -10.39 -9.12 -16.53
N ASN A 199 -11.12 -8.53 -15.60
CA ASN A 199 -12.50 -8.10 -15.71
C ASN A 199 -12.54 -6.79 -16.51
N SER A 200 -12.90 -6.93 -17.77
CA SER A 200 -12.99 -5.80 -18.69
C SER A 200 -14.05 -4.78 -18.29
N VAL A 201 -15.11 -5.18 -17.57
CA VAL A 201 -16.20 -4.26 -17.20
C VAL A 201 -15.73 -3.28 -16.12
N ALA A 202 -15.14 -3.80 -15.04
CA ALA A 202 -14.57 -2.98 -13.97
C ALA A 202 -13.43 -2.09 -14.49
N ALA A 203 -12.53 -2.66 -15.31
CA ALA A 203 -11.43 -1.91 -15.90
C ALA A 203 -11.92 -0.78 -16.82
N VAL A 204 -12.91 -1.03 -17.69
CA VAL A 204 -13.47 0.00 -18.59
C VAL A 204 -14.17 1.10 -17.81
N ALA A 205 -14.92 0.77 -16.75
CA ALA A 205 -15.57 1.77 -15.89
C ALA A 205 -14.53 2.70 -15.23
N ASN A 206 -13.48 2.13 -14.64
CA ASN A 206 -12.40 2.89 -13.99
C ASN A 206 -11.59 3.73 -14.99
N MET A 207 -11.22 3.16 -16.14
CA MET A 207 -10.48 3.88 -17.19
C MET A 207 -11.29 5.04 -17.79
N SER A 208 -12.60 4.86 -17.99
CA SER A 208 -13.46 5.92 -18.56
C SER A 208 -13.55 7.12 -17.62
N LEU A 209 -13.69 6.86 -16.31
CA LEU A 209 -13.71 7.92 -15.31
C LEU A 209 -12.34 8.58 -15.18
N LEU A 210 -11.26 7.81 -15.16
CA LEU A 210 -9.90 8.33 -15.10
C LEU A 210 -9.57 9.21 -16.31
N ALA A 211 -10.01 8.84 -17.51
CA ALA A 211 -9.86 9.66 -18.71
C ALA A 211 -10.56 11.00 -18.57
N LEU A 212 -11.81 10.99 -18.09
CA LEU A 212 -12.58 12.22 -17.86
C LEU A 212 -11.91 13.11 -16.78
N CYS A 213 -11.46 12.51 -15.67
CA CYS A 213 -10.74 13.21 -14.61
C CYS A 213 -9.42 13.83 -15.12
N SER A 214 -8.68 13.09 -15.94
CA SER A 214 -7.42 13.55 -16.54
C SER A 214 -7.65 14.75 -17.47
N VAL A 215 -8.71 14.72 -18.28
CA VAL A 215 -9.09 15.87 -19.12
C VAL A 215 -9.44 17.08 -18.26
N ALA A 216 -10.26 16.91 -17.23
CA ALA A 216 -10.65 18.01 -16.33
C ALA A 216 -9.46 18.63 -15.58
N LEU A 217 -8.44 17.84 -15.24
CA LEU A 217 -7.22 18.29 -14.58
C LEU A 217 -6.29 19.03 -15.55
N VAL A 218 -6.14 18.54 -16.78
CA VAL A 218 -5.19 19.09 -17.76
C VAL A 218 -5.73 20.33 -18.47
N LEU A 219 -7.02 20.36 -18.83
CA LEU A 219 -7.64 21.35 -19.72
C LEU A 219 -7.51 22.83 -19.30
N PRO A 220 -7.53 23.21 -18.00
CA PRO A 220 -7.36 24.61 -17.60
C PRO A 220 -6.03 25.23 -18.04
N THR A 221 -4.95 24.44 -18.11
CA THR A 221 -3.59 24.93 -18.41
C THR A 221 -3.45 25.42 -19.86
N PRO A 222 -3.70 24.61 -20.91
CA PRO A 222 -3.60 25.07 -22.29
C PRO A 222 -4.67 26.13 -22.62
N PHE A 223 -5.84 26.08 -21.97
CA PHE A 223 -6.86 27.12 -22.13
C PHE A 223 -6.36 28.49 -21.64
N ALA A 224 -5.71 28.53 -20.47
CA ALA A 224 -5.11 29.75 -19.93
C ALA A 224 -4.04 30.32 -20.86
N GLU A 225 -3.16 29.45 -21.38
CA GLU A 225 -2.04 29.85 -22.23
C GLU A 225 -2.49 30.30 -23.63
N TYR A 226 -3.47 29.61 -24.23
CA TYR A 226 -3.95 29.94 -25.58
C TYR A 226 -4.76 31.23 -25.64
N TYR A 227 -5.58 31.49 -24.61
CA TYR A 227 -6.47 32.66 -24.56
C TYR A 227 -5.91 33.83 -23.74
N ASP A 228 -4.66 33.74 -23.24
CA ASP A 228 -4.01 34.74 -22.38
C ASP A 228 -4.92 35.19 -21.22
N VAL A 229 -5.49 34.20 -20.54
CA VAL A 229 -6.54 34.42 -19.53
C VAL A 229 -5.91 34.86 -18.21
N ASP A 230 -6.48 35.89 -17.58
CA ASP A 230 -6.07 36.36 -16.26
C ASP A 230 -6.03 35.22 -15.23
N HIS A 231 -5.00 35.22 -14.38
CA HIS A 231 -4.79 34.19 -13.36
C HIS A 231 -5.98 34.00 -12.41
N GLY A 232 -6.75 35.06 -12.11
CA GLY A 232 -7.94 34.98 -11.27
C GLY A 232 -9.09 34.20 -11.92
N ILE A 233 -9.24 34.32 -13.24
CA ILE A 233 -10.22 33.54 -14.00
C ILE A 233 -9.77 32.08 -14.10
N VAL A 234 -8.49 31.82 -14.36
CA VAL A 234 -7.93 30.45 -14.38
C VAL A 234 -8.14 29.75 -13.04
N LEU A 235 -7.93 30.46 -11.93
CA LEU A 235 -8.17 29.94 -10.59
C LEU A 235 -9.65 29.63 -10.35
N THR A 236 -10.56 30.48 -10.85
CA THR A 236 -12.01 30.26 -10.74
C THR A 236 -12.43 29.02 -11.54
N ILE A 237 -11.93 28.87 -12.77
CA ILE A 237 -12.16 27.68 -13.61
C ILE A 237 -11.64 26.43 -12.89
N SER A 238 -10.42 26.50 -12.32
CA SER A 238 -9.81 25.37 -11.59
C SER A 238 -10.62 24.97 -10.36
N ARG A 239 -11.19 25.94 -9.63
CA ARG A 239 -12.07 25.67 -8.48
C ARG A 239 -13.40 25.02 -8.88
N ILE A 240 -14.00 25.48 -9.98
CA ILE A 240 -15.21 24.87 -10.53
C ILE A 240 -14.92 23.43 -10.96
N ALA A 241 -13.81 23.20 -11.67
CA ALA A 241 -13.37 21.87 -12.07
C ALA A 241 -13.15 20.95 -10.86
N ALA A 242 -12.50 21.44 -9.80
CA ALA A 242 -12.32 20.68 -8.55
C ALA A 242 -13.64 20.27 -7.89
N ILE A 243 -14.64 21.17 -7.83
CA ILE A 243 -15.97 20.86 -7.29
C ILE A 243 -16.65 19.76 -8.13
N ILE A 244 -16.59 19.87 -9.46
CA ILE A 244 -17.15 18.85 -10.37
C ILE A 244 -16.46 17.50 -10.12
N LEU A 245 -15.14 17.47 -10.02
CA LEU A 245 -14.37 16.25 -9.75
C LEU A 245 -14.73 15.61 -8.41
N ILE A 246 -14.95 16.41 -7.36
CA ILE A 246 -15.41 15.89 -6.05
C ILE A 246 -16.80 15.25 -6.20
N ILE A 247 -17.74 15.89 -6.90
CA ILE A 247 -19.08 15.32 -7.14
C ILE A 247 -18.98 14.00 -7.89
N MET A 248 -18.13 13.94 -8.92
CA MET A 248 -17.90 12.72 -9.69
C MET A 248 -17.25 11.60 -8.88
N TYR A 249 -16.31 11.95 -8.00
CA TYR A 249 -15.71 11.00 -7.08
C TYR A 249 -16.74 10.44 -6.09
N VAL A 250 -17.63 11.28 -5.55
CA VAL A 250 -18.74 10.81 -4.70
C VAL A 250 -19.70 9.90 -5.47
N GLN A 251 -20.00 10.22 -6.73
CA GLN A 251 -20.79 9.34 -7.60
C GLN A 251 -20.10 7.98 -7.82
N LEU A 252 -18.77 7.96 -8.00
CA LEU A 252 -17.99 6.73 -8.08
C LEU A 252 -18.08 5.93 -6.77
N LEU A 253 -17.95 6.58 -5.61
CA LEU A 253 -18.06 5.89 -4.32
C LEU A 253 -19.45 5.28 -4.13
N ILE A 254 -20.52 5.99 -4.50
CA ILE A 254 -21.89 5.43 -4.49
C ILE A 254 -22.01 4.27 -5.48
N PHE A 255 -21.35 4.37 -6.63
CA PHE A 255 -21.33 3.30 -7.62
C PHE A 255 -20.70 2.02 -7.05
N GLN A 256 -19.49 2.13 -6.51
CA GLN A 256 -18.71 1.03 -5.96
C GLN A 256 -19.27 0.45 -4.66
N LEU A 257 -19.72 1.30 -3.73
CA LEU A 257 -20.11 0.89 -2.37
C LEU A 257 -21.60 0.63 -2.18
N TYR A 258 -22.46 0.98 -3.15
CA TYR A 258 -23.90 0.81 -3.00
C TYR A 258 -24.55 0.16 -4.23
N THR A 259 -24.41 0.75 -5.41
CA THR A 259 -25.22 0.31 -6.58
C THR A 259 -24.67 -0.93 -7.27
N HIS A 260 -23.34 -1.11 -7.30
CA HIS A 260 -22.66 -2.16 -8.05
C HIS A 260 -21.66 -2.92 -7.17
N THR A 261 -21.97 -3.11 -5.87
CA THR A 261 -21.08 -3.79 -4.91
C THR A 261 -20.63 -5.16 -5.41
N HIS A 262 -21.52 -5.94 -6.04
CA HIS A 262 -21.24 -7.26 -6.61
C HIS A 262 -20.13 -7.30 -7.68
N ILE A 263 -19.74 -6.16 -8.27
CA ILE A 263 -18.63 -6.07 -9.24
C ILE A 263 -17.28 -5.92 -8.52
N PHE A 264 -17.31 -5.42 -7.28
CA PHE A 264 -16.14 -5.05 -6.47
C PHE A 264 -16.07 -5.85 -5.15
N GLU A 265 -16.93 -6.85 -4.96
CA GLU A 265 -16.87 -7.79 -3.85
C GLU A 265 -15.79 -8.84 -4.13
N ASP A 266 -14.72 -8.83 -3.34
CA ASP A 266 -13.82 -9.97 -3.23
C ASP A 266 -14.42 -10.98 -2.25
N GLU A 267 -14.58 -12.25 -2.66
CA GLU A 267 -15.21 -13.33 -1.87
C GLU A 267 -14.40 -13.75 -0.62
N GLU A 268 -13.31 -13.06 -0.26
CA GLU A 268 -12.48 -13.39 0.90
C GLU A 268 -12.95 -12.59 2.14
N GLU A 269 -13.54 -13.26 3.13
CA GLU A 269 -13.79 -12.66 4.45
C GLU A 269 -12.44 -12.21 5.06
N GLU A 270 -12.28 -10.90 5.26
CA GLU A 270 -11.06 -10.35 5.85
C GLU A 270 -11.03 -10.61 7.36
N GLU A 271 -10.37 -11.69 7.78
CA GLU A 271 -10.07 -11.92 9.21
C GLU A 271 -9.16 -10.79 9.76
N HIS A 272 -9.57 -10.17 10.86
CA HIS A 272 -8.80 -9.11 11.51
C HIS A 272 -7.73 -9.71 12.41
N ALA A 273 -6.48 -9.28 12.26
CA ALA A 273 -5.36 -9.83 13.00
C ALA A 273 -5.13 -9.12 14.36
N ILE A 274 -5.52 -7.85 14.47
CA ILE A 274 -5.35 -7.05 15.70
C ILE A 274 -6.67 -6.48 16.22
N PRO A 275 -6.77 -6.10 17.51
CA PRO A 275 -7.96 -5.41 18.02
C PRO A 275 -8.15 -4.04 17.39
N PHE A 276 -9.40 -3.63 17.15
CA PHE A 276 -9.76 -2.36 16.50
C PHE A 276 -9.08 -1.13 17.10
N TYR A 277 -9.01 -1.03 18.44
CA TYR A 277 -8.37 0.11 19.11
C TYR A 277 -6.86 0.19 18.83
N VAL A 278 -6.19 -0.95 18.64
CA VAL A 278 -4.76 -1.01 18.29
C VAL A 278 -4.56 -0.50 16.86
N ALA A 279 -5.44 -0.89 15.94
CA ALA A 279 -5.40 -0.43 14.56
C ALA A 279 -5.60 1.10 14.46
N ILE A 280 -6.57 1.66 15.19
CA ILE A 280 -6.80 3.12 15.25
C ILE A 280 -5.59 3.85 15.83
N ILE A 281 -5.04 3.39 16.96
CA ILE A 281 -3.88 4.04 17.58
C ILE A 281 -2.68 3.97 16.64
N GLY A 282 -2.45 2.81 16.00
CA GLY A 282 -1.41 2.61 15.01
C GLY A 282 -1.54 3.56 13.81
N LEU A 283 -2.75 3.71 13.27
CA LEU A 283 -3.03 4.63 12.18
C LEU A 283 -2.72 6.07 12.57
N ILE A 284 -3.18 6.53 13.74
CA ILE A 284 -2.96 7.91 14.23
C ILE A 284 -1.46 8.18 14.43
N VAL A 285 -0.75 7.27 15.09
CA VAL A 285 0.70 7.40 15.35
C VAL A 285 1.49 7.43 14.05
N THR A 286 1.14 6.56 13.09
CA THR A 286 1.81 6.50 11.79
C THR A 286 1.52 7.75 10.97
N THR A 287 0.28 8.22 10.94
CA THR A 287 -0.14 9.47 10.27
C THR A 287 0.64 10.66 10.81
N PHE A 288 0.74 10.79 12.15
CA PHE A 288 1.50 11.87 12.78
C PHE A 288 3.00 11.78 12.47
N SER A 289 3.55 10.58 12.46
CA SER A 289 4.95 10.35 12.07
C SER A 289 5.20 10.78 10.62
N ILE A 290 4.35 10.37 9.68
CA ILE A 290 4.41 10.80 8.27
C ILE A 290 4.33 12.31 8.18
N ALA A 291 3.44 12.97 8.93
CA ALA A 291 3.34 14.43 8.92
C ALA A 291 4.64 15.14 9.34
N ILE A 292 5.39 14.59 10.31
CA ILE A 292 6.70 15.11 10.74
C ILE A 292 7.74 14.93 9.64
N PHE A 293 7.94 13.71 9.16
CA PHE A 293 8.96 13.42 8.13
C PHE A 293 8.64 14.12 6.80
N SER A 294 7.36 14.23 6.45
CA SER A 294 6.89 14.94 5.26
C SER A 294 7.21 16.44 5.34
N ASN A 295 7.04 17.07 6.51
CA ASN A 295 7.43 18.47 6.70
C ASN A 295 8.93 18.69 6.44
N LEU A 296 9.76 17.83 7.05
CA LEU A 296 11.22 17.90 6.88
C LEU A 296 11.64 17.60 5.42
N LEU A 297 10.97 16.67 4.76
CA LEU A 297 11.18 16.39 3.35
C LEU A 297 10.84 17.61 2.49
N VAL A 298 9.64 18.16 2.63
CA VAL A 298 9.14 19.28 1.82
C VAL A 298 10.02 20.52 2.00
N SER A 299 10.37 20.86 3.24
CA SER A 299 11.23 22.01 3.54
C SER A 299 12.65 21.89 2.95
N SER A 300 13.09 20.68 2.63
CA SER A 300 14.40 20.44 2.02
C SER A 300 14.39 20.45 0.48
N ILE A 301 13.22 20.47 -0.17
CA ILE A 301 13.08 20.38 -1.64
C ILE A 301 13.86 21.49 -2.34
N ASP A 302 13.70 22.73 -1.88
CA ASP A 302 14.37 23.90 -2.46
C ASP A 302 15.89 23.75 -2.44
N GLY A 303 16.44 23.42 -1.27
CA GLY A 303 17.89 23.24 -1.10
C GLY A 303 18.42 22.04 -1.90
N TYR A 304 17.65 20.97 -2.02
CA TYR A 304 17.99 19.82 -2.85
C TYR A 304 18.03 20.19 -4.34
N CYS A 305 17.01 20.91 -4.84
CA CYS A 305 16.96 21.34 -6.25
C CYS A 305 18.13 22.26 -6.59
N ASN A 306 18.47 23.20 -5.70
CA ASN A 306 19.57 24.15 -5.91
C ASN A 306 20.95 23.47 -5.93
N THR A 307 21.15 22.40 -5.17
CA THR A 307 22.44 21.69 -5.08
C THR A 307 22.60 20.60 -6.14
N SER A 308 21.52 19.91 -6.50
CA SER A 308 21.54 18.81 -7.48
C SER A 308 21.33 19.26 -8.93
N GLY A 309 20.77 20.46 -9.14
CA GLY A 309 20.34 20.93 -10.46
C GLY A 309 19.05 20.26 -10.97
N ILE A 310 18.39 19.43 -10.16
CA ILE A 310 17.13 18.78 -10.49
C ILE A 310 15.98 19.76 -10.28
N SER A 311 15.01 19.77 -11.21
CA SER A 311 13.86 20.67 -11.12
C SER A 311 12.83 20.19 -10.09
N LYS A 312 12.14 21.14 -9.45
CA LYS A 312 10.98 20.86 -8.57
C LYS A 312 9.91 20.02 -9.26
N THR A 313 9.72 20.24 -10.56
CA THR A 313 8.79 19.47 -11.38
C THR A 313 9.21 18.01 -11.48
N PHE A 314 10.51 17.71 -11.66
CA PHE A 314 11.00 16.34 -11.67
C PHE A 314 10.84 15.67 -10.30
N VAL A 315 11.14 16.39 -9.22
CA VAL A 315 10.92 15.90 -7.85
C VAL A 315 9.45 15.53 -7.65
N GLY A 316 8.53 16.42 -8.03
CA GLY A 316 7.09 16.17 -7.93
C GLY A 316 6.60 15.03 -8.82
N ILE A 317 6.94 15.01 -10.12
CA ILE A 317 6.40 13.99 -11.05
C ILE A 317 7.00 12.61 -10.81
N ILE A 318 8.29 12.51 -10.50
CA ILE A 318 9.01 11.23 -10.50
C ILE A 318 9.30 10.73 -9.09
N ILE A 319 9.78 11.60 -8.19
CA ILE A 319 10.32 11.15 -6.91
C ILE A 319 9.20 10.97 -5.88
N LEU A 320 8.38 12.00 -5.65
CA LEU A 320 7.36 11.96 -4.59
C LEU A 320 6.30 10.84 -4.72
N PRO A 321 5.78 10.51 -5.92
CA PRO A 321 4.77 9.47 -6.06
C PRO A 321 5.27 8.07 -5.69
N ILE A 322 6.59 7.85 -5.72
CA ILE A 322 7.16 6.59 -5.29
C ILE A 322 6.94 6.41 -3.78
N VAL A 323 6.92 7.48 -2.98
CA VAL A 323 6.84 7.34 -1.52
C VAL A 323 5.51 6.74 -1.07
N GLY A 324 4.40 7.32 -1.53
CA GLY A 324 3.09 6.89 -1.08
C GLY A 324 2.60 5.63 -1.79
N ASN A 325 2.95 5.45 -3.08
CA ASN A 325 2.49 4.27 -3.82
C ASN A 325 3.46 3.07 -3.79
N ALA A 326 4.72 3.18 -3.31
CA ALA A 326 5.71 2.08 -3.44
C ALA A 326 5.24 0.72 -2.89
N VAL A 327 4.44 0.74 -1.82
CA VAL A 327 3.97 -0.50 -1.19
C VAL A 327 2.85 -1.12 -2.02
N GLU A 328 1.90 -0.30 -2.45
CA GLU A 328 0.84 -0.69 -3.38
C GLU A 328 1.43 -1.25 -4.67
N HIS A 329 2.50 -0.63 -5.20
CA HIS A 329 3.21 -1.09 -6.39
C HIS A 329 3.75 -2.51 -6.21
N MET A 330 4.46 -2.77 -5.11
CA MET A 330 5.01 -4.09 -4.84
C MET A 330 3.92 -5.13 -4.64
N THR A 331 2.82 -4.77 -3.98
CA THR A 331 1.67 -5.65 -3.78
C THR A 331 1.01 -5.98 -5.11
N ALA A 332 0.71 -4.99 -5.95
CA ALA A 332 0.14 -5.17 -7.28
C ALA A 332 1.02 -6.09 -8.15
N VAL A 333 2.35 -5.86 -8.17
CA VAL A 333 3.29 -6.70 -8.92
C VAL A 333 3.34 -8.14 -8.37
N SER A 334 3.38 -8.32 -7.04
CA SER A 334 3.36 -9.64 -6.40
C SER A 334 2.09 -10.42 -6.76
N VAL A 335 0.94 -9.76 -6.73
CA VAL A 335 -0.37 -10.32 -7.07
C VAL A 335 -0.44 -10.65 -8.57
N ALA A 336 0.08 -9.78 -9.44
CA ALA A 336 0.19 -10.05 -10.88
C ALA A 336 1.06 -11.29 -11.18
N MET A 337 2.18 -11.46 -10.47
CA MET A 337 3.07 -12.63 -10.59
C MET A 337 2.44 -13.93 -10.07
N LYS A 338 1.33 -13.85 -9.33
CA LYS A 338 0.51 -14.98 -8.87
C LYS A 338 -0.68 -15.27 -9.80
N ASN A 339 -0.68 -14.69 -11.00
CA ASN A 339 -1.75 -14.82 -11.98
C ASN A 339 -3.10 -14.20 -11.58
N LYS A 340 -3.09 -13.25 -10.64
CA LYS A 340 -4.28 -12.55 -10.16
C LYS A 340 -4.31 -11.12 -10.75
N MET A 341 -4.31 -11.00 -12.08
CA MET A 341 -4.22 -9.69 -12.74
C MET A 341 -5.42 -8.77 -12.44
N ASP A 342 -6.61 -9.35 -12.23
CA ASP A 342 -7.80 -8.65 -11.75
C ASP A 342 -7.53 -7.81 -10.49
N LEU A 343 -6.96 -8.44 -9.48
CA LEU A 343 -6.65 -7.83 -8.20
C LEU A 343 -5.50 -6.81 -8.34
N ALA A 344 -4.50 -7.10 -9.17
CA ALA A 344 -3.40 -6.17 -9.44
C ALA A 344 -3.83 -4.90 -10.19
N MET A 345 -4.89 -4.96 -10.99
CA MET A 345 -5.49 -3.83 -11.71
C MET A 345 -6.44 -3.00 -10.83
N GLY A 346 -6.93 -3.59 -9.74
CA GLY A 346 -7.81 -2.93 -8.78
C GLY A 346 -7.06 -2.02 -7.80
N VAL A 347 -5.78 -2.31 -7.55
CA VAL A 347 -4.82 -1.50 -6.79
C VAL A 347 -4.36 -0.30 -7.62
#